data_AF-A0AAN7IIV2-F1
#
_entry.id   AF-A0AAN7IIV2-F1
#
_cell.length_a   1.000
_cell.length_b   1.000
_cell.length_c   1.000
_cell.angle_alpha   90.00
_cell.angle_beta   90.00
_cell.angle_gamma   90.00
#
_symmetry.space_group_name_H-M   'P 1'
#
loop_
_entity.id
_entity.type
_entity.pdbx_description
1 polymer ?
#
loop_
_entity_poly.entity_id
_entity_poly.type
_entity_poly.pdbx_seq_one_letter_code
_entity_poly.pdbx_strand_id
1 'polypeptide(L)'
;MVEPRRQRTFRCRFLCMLFLLSAGFFIGSAFVVTDYKERFLSWGFVDAMQNTRLKTCETQCRPQGSESLPKGIVSKTSDLEMRPLWGPLDKKKSKSSMNLLAIAAGIKQKESVNKIVKKFLSSDFVVMLFHYDGIVDDWRDLVWSDHAIHVSAVNQTKWWFAKRFLHPDIVSEYAYIFLWDEDLGIENFNVGRYLKIIKEEGLEISQPALDPNISEVHHHLTARDSRSKVHRKINKLIGGGRKCDANSTEPPCTGWVEMMAPVFSRASWHCAWHMIQNDLVHAWGLDFQLGYCAQGDRTKNIGIVDSEYIIHYGLPTLGGSVANKTEEPNQATHDMSSHSSEKLVRKRSFVELEIFKNRWKKAVKEDNCWIDPYKKPPQQGKS
;
A
#
# COMPACT_ATOMS: atom_id res chain seq x y z
N MET A 1 78.90 76.07 -63.88
CA MET A 1 77.56 75.60 -64.30
C MET A 1 76.88 74.96 -63.10
N VAL A 2 75.68 75.45 -62.75
CA VAL A 2 74.78 74.89 -61.72
C VAL A 2 73.39 74.81 -62.35
N GLU A 3 72.68 73.72 -62.07
CA GLU A 3 71.31 73.43 -62.51
C GLU A 3 70.42 73.10 -61.28
N PRO A 4 69.09 73.41 -61.27
CA PRO A 4 68.24 73.33 -60.09
C PRO A 4 67.16 72.20 -60.12
N ARG A 5 66.50 71.95 -58.98
CA ARG A 5 65.49 70.87 -58.76
C ARG A 5 64.08 71.37 -58.40
N ARG A 6 63.09 70.54 -58.76
CA ARG A 6 61.63 70.77 -58.94
C ARG A 6 60.81 69.94 -57.93
N GLN A 7 59.72 70.49 -57.34
CA GLN A 7 58.75 69.74 -56.50
C GLN A 7 57.30 70.14 -56.83
N ARG A 8 56.49 69.23 -57.40
CA ARG A 8 55.03 69.38 -57.54
C ARG A 8 54.32 68.03 -57.81
N THR A 9 54.30 67.08 -56.86
CA THR A 9 53.59 65.79 -57.01
C THR A 9 52.96 65.21 -55.73
N PHE A 10 52.92 65.93 -54.59
CA PHE A 10 52.57 65.32 -53.30
C PHE A 10 51.07 65.37 -52.89
N ARG A 11 50.23 66.21 -53.51
CA ARG A 11 48.86 66.45 -53.01
C ARG A 11 47.79 65.44 -53.47
N CYS A 12 47.97 64.73 -54.57
CA CYS A 12 46.91 63.89 -55.16
C CYS A 12 46.80 62.49 -54.51
N ARG A 13 47.89 61.93 -53.98
CA ARG A 13 47.89 60.59 -53.37
C ARG A 13 47.26 60.55 -51.97
N PHE A 14 47.25 61.66 -51.22
CA PHE A 14 46.76 61.68 -49.84
C PHE A 14 45.23 61.66 -49.75
N LEU A 15 44.54 62.29 -50.71
CA LEU A 15 43.07 62.32 -50.76
C LEU A 15 42.46 60.95 -51.10
N CYS A 16 43.06 60.18 -52.01
CA CYS A 16 42.58 58.83 -52.34
C CYS A 16 42.70 57.83 -51.16
N MET A 17 43.75 57.96 -50.35
CA MET A 17 43.95 57.08 -49.18
C MET A 17 42.92 57.35 -48.07
N LEU A 18 42.53 58.61 -47.86
CA LEU A 18 41.52 58.97 -46.86
C LEU A 18 40.12 58.43 -47.23
N PHE A 19 39.73 58.47 -48.52
CA PHE A 19 38.45 57.93 -48.97
C PHE A 19 38.37 56.39 -48.85
N LEU A 20 39.47 55.68 -49.11
CA LEU A 20 39.52 54.22 -48.98
C LEU A 20 39.44 53.78 -47.50
N LEU A 21 40.08 54.52 -46.60
CA LEU A 21 40.00 54.24 -45.16
C LEU A 21 38.59 54.50 -44.60
N SER A 22 37.89 55.54 -45.04
CA SER A 22 36.50 55.76 -44.62
C SER A 22 35.55 54.68 -45.13
N ALA A 23 35.71 54.23 -46.38
CA ALA A 23 34.87 53.18 -46.96
C ALA A 23 35.05 51.83 -46.24
N GLY A 24 36.29 51.47 -45.89
CA GLY A 24 36.58 50.27 -45.09
C GLY A 24 35.96 50.30 -43.70
N PHE A 25 35.96 51.48 -43.05
CA PHE A 25 35.36 51.64 -41.73
C PHE A 25 33.82 51.49 -41.77
N PHE A 26 33.15 52.07 -42.77
CA PHE A 26 31.69 51.96 -42.92
C PHE A 26 31.23 50.53 -43.28
N ILE A 27 31.98 49.82 -44.13
CA ILE A 27 31.66 48.42 -44.46
C ILE A 27 31.93 47.50 -43.26
N GLY A 28 33.07 47.65 -42.59
CA GLY A 28 33.42 46.84 -41.42
C GLY A 28 32.44 47.00 -40.26
N SER A 29 31.98 48.23 -40.00
CA SER A 29 30.99 48.51 -38.95
C SER A 29 29.59 47.98 -39.29
N ALA A 30 29.18 48.00 -40.56
CA ALA A 30 27.90 47.42 -40.98
C ALA A 30 27.87 45.89 -40.75
N PHE A 31 28.94 45.17 -41.11
CA PHE A 31 29.03 43.73 -40.90
C PHE A 31 29.08 43.32 -39.42
N VAL A 32 29.81 44.08 -38.59
CA VAL A 32 29.87 43.83 -37.14
C VAL A 32 28.51 44.07 -36.49
N VAL A 33 27.77 45.10 -36.89
CA VAL A 33 26.43 45.39 -36.33
C VAL A 33 25.41 44.34 -36.77
N THR A 34 25.46 43.83 -38.00
CA THR A 34 24.56 42.74 -38.45
C THR A 34 24.86 41.43 -37.72
N ASP A 35 26.12 41.05 -37.55
CA ASP A 35 26.51 39.82 -36.85
C ASP A 35 26.16 39.87 -35.35
N TYR A 36 26.34 41.04 -34.72
CA TYR A 36 25.92 41.25 -33.33
C TYR A 36 24.39 41.18 -33.18
N LYS A 37 23.64 41.73 -34.14
CA LYS A 37 22.17 41.73 -34.12
C LYS A 37 21.60 40.34 -34.38
N GLU A 38 22.17 39.56 -35.30
CA GLU A 38 21.80 38.16 -35.51
C GLU A 38 22.14 37.28 -34.29
N ARG A 39 23.33 37.43 -33.70
CA ARG A 39 23.67 36.73 -32.44
C ARG A 39 22.76 37.11 -31.28
N PHE A 40 22.39 38.39 -31.16
CA PHE A 40 21.50 38.85 -30.09
C PHE A 40 20.06 38.36 -30.29
N LEU A 41 19.56 38.36 -31.52
CA LEU A 41 18.25 37.78 -31.87
C LEU A 41 18.25 36.25 -31.68
N SER A 42 19.32 35.56 -32.07
CA SER A 42 19.49 34.12 -31.85
C SER A 42 19.56 33.78 -30.37
N TRP A 43 20.24 34.58 -29.55
CA TRP A 43 20.32 34.35 -28.11
C TRP A 43 18.98 34.64 -27.43
N GLY A 44 18.29 35.72 -27.81
CA GLY A 44 16.94 36.02 -27.34
C GLY A 44 15.91 34.95 -27.75
N PHE A 45 16.06 34.32 -28.92
CA PHE A 45 15.21 33.20 -29.35
C PHE A 45 15.50 31.91 -28.58
N VAL A 46 16.78 31.59 -28.33
CA VAL A 46 17.16 30.43 -27.49
C VAL A 46 16.67 30.60 -26.06
N ASP A 47 16.78 31.81 -25.50
CA ASP A 47 16.36 32.13 -24.14
C ASP A 47 14.82 32.15 -24.01
N ALA A 48 14.11 32.65 -25.03
CA ALA A 48 12.66 32.56 -25.11
C ALA A 48 12.17 31.10 -25.28
N MET A 49 12.88 30.28 -26.06
CA MET A 49 12.54 28.86 -26.28
C MET A 49 12.85 28.01 -25.03
N GLN A 50 13.93 28.32 -24.30
CA GLN A 50 14.25 27.75 -22.99
C GLN A 50 13.20 28.16 -21.94
N ASN A 51 12.80 29.44 -21.89
CA ASN A 51 11.75 29.93 -20.99
C ASN A 51 10.36 29.34 -21.29
N THR A 52 10.02 29.16 -22.58
CA THR A 52 8.77 28.49 -22.97
C THR A 52 8.80 27.01 -22.59
N ARG A 53 9.94 26.34 -22.75
CA ARG A 53 10.14 24.93 -22.32
C ARG A 53 10.12 24.77 -20.80
N LEU A 54 10.65 25.73 -20.04
CA LEU A 54 10.59 25.80 -18.57
C LEU A 54 9.15 25.96 -18.07
N LYS A 55 8.36 26.88 -18.66
CA LYS A 55 6.94 27.07 -18.32
C LYS A 55 6.06 25.87 -18.66
N THR A 56 6.43 25.06 -19.65
CA THR A 56 5.70 23.82 -20.00
C THR A 56 6.03 22.66 -19.04
N CYS A 57 7.09 22.77 -18.23
CA CYS A 57 7.56 21.73 -17.31
C CYS A 57 7.02 21.85 -15.87
N GLU A 58 6.43 22.99 -15.50
CA GLU A 58 5.91 23.23 -14.14
C GLU A 58 4.59 22.50 -13.84
N THR A 59 3.89 21.97 -14.85
CA THR A 59 2.60 21.26 -14.67
C THR A 59 2.74 19.74 -14.46
N GLN A 60 3.96 19.22 -14.27
CA GLN A 60 4.15 17.80 -13.99
C GLN A 60 4.32 17.52 -12.51
N CYS A 61 3.31 16.89 -11.90
CA CYS A 61 3.35 16.35 -10.56
C CYS A 61 4.51 15.35 -10.43
N ARG A 62 5.65 15.82 -9.94
CA ARG A 62 6.77 14.97 -9.51
C ARG A 62 6.47 14.47 -8.09
N PRO A 63 6.85 13.23 -7.73
CA PRO A 63 6.86 12.83 -6.33
C PRO A 63 7.63 13.85 -5.49
N GLN A 64 7.12 14.16 -4.30
CA GLN A 64 7.77 15.10 -3.40
C GLN A 64 9.21 14.65 -3.10
N GLY A 65 10.17 15.58 -3.21
CA GLY A 65 11.59 15.28 -2.99
C GLY A 65 12.32 14.71 -4.22
N SER A 66 11.66 14.57 -5.36
CA SER A 66 12.26 14.11 -6.63
C SER A 66 12.46 15.24 -7.65
N GLU A 67 12.38 16.49 -7.23
CA GLU A 67 12.42 17.67 -8.10
C GLU A 67 13.75 17.79 -8.86
N SER A 68 14.85 17.29 -8.29
CA SER A 68 16.17 17.29 -8.93
C SER A 68 16.36 16.17 -9.96
N LEU A 69 15.48 15.17 -10.00
CA LEU A 69 15.63 14.01 -10.87
C LEU A 69 15.14 14.29 -12.31
N PRO A 70 15.82 13.75 -13.34
CA PRO A 70 15.33 13.81 -14.71
C PRO A 70 13.95 13.18 -14.85
N LYS A 71 13.10 13.80 -15.66
CA LYS A 71 11.77 13.25 -15.95
C LYS A 71 11.91 11.86 -16.56
N GLY A 72 11.16 10.90 -16.01
CA GLY A 72 11.09 9.53 -16.51
C GLY A 72 12.07 8.55 -15.88
N ILE A 73 12.99 9.00 -15.01
CA ILE A 73 13.88 8.08 -14.28
C ILE A 73 13.17 7.33 -13.15
N VAL A 74 12.10 7.92 -12.59
CA VAL A 74 11.38 7.35 -11.45
C VAL A 74 10.39 6.28 -11.92
N SER A 75 10.63 5.03 -11.52
CA SER A 75 9.59 4.00 -11.53
C SER A 75 8.62 4.26 -10.38
N LYS A 76 7.33 4.36 -10.67
CA LYS A 76 6.30 4.63 -9.66
C LYS A 76 6.01 3.42 -8.77
N THR A 77 6.16 2.22 -9.32
CA THR A 77 5.79 0.97 -8.65
C THR A 77 6.94 -0.04 -8.67
N SER A 78 6.82 -1.01 -7.77
CA SER A 78 7.67 -2.19 -7.67
C SER A 78 6.80 -3.41 -7.37
N ASP A 79 7.45 -4.56 -7.23
CA ASP A 79 6.90 -5.83 -6.77
C ASP A 79 7.80 -6.41 -5.66
N LEU A 80 7.41 -7.57 -5.13
CA LEU A 80 8.19 -8.34 -4.17
C LEU A 80 8.96 -9.49 -4.82
N GLU A 81 9.07 -9.54 -6.16
CA GLU A 81 9.79 -10.62 -6.81
C GLU A 81 11.30 -10.49 -6.59
N MET A 82 11.93 -11.58 -6.13
CA MET A 82 13.38 -11.64 -6.00
C MET A 82 14.05 -11.61 -7.38
N ARG A 83 15.01 -10.72 -7.56
CA ARG A 83 15.78 -10.57 -8.81
C ARG A 83 17.16 -11.21 -8.66
N PRO A 84 17.68 -11.86 -9.72
CA PRO A 84 19.02 -12.43 -9.68
C PRO A 84 20.06 -11.31 -9.54
N LEU A 85 21.14 -11.58 -8.80
CA LEU A 85 22.24 -10.65 -8.60
C LEU A 85 23.07 -10.43 -9.87
N TRP A 86 23.09 -11.41 -10.79
CA TRP A 86 23.77 -11.36 -12.08
C TRP A 86 23.08 -12.30 -13.08
N GLY A 87 23.41 -12.14 -14.36
CA GLY A 87 22.88 -12.96 -15.45
C GLY A 87 21.65 -12.36 -16.13
N PRO A 88 21.14 -13.02 -17.18
CA PRO A 88 19.98 -12.54 -17.91
C PRO A 88 18.73 -12.59 -17.02
N LEU A 89 17.91 -11.54 -17.09
CA LEU A 89 16.58 -11.56 -16.49
C LEU A 89 15.74 -12.61 -17.21
N ASP A 90 15.22 -13.59 -16.48
CA ASP A 90 14.25 -14.53 -17.00
C ASP A 90 12.97 -13.78 -17.38
N LYS A 91 12.83 -13.45 -18.66
CA LYS A 91 11.64 -12.77 -19.23
C LYS A 91 10.37 -13.65 -19.23
N LYS A 92 10.40 -14.80 -18.56
CA LYS A 92 9.43 -15.89 -18.72
C LYS A 92 8.34 -15.94 -17.65
N LYS A 93 8.29 -15.02 -16.69
CA LYS A 93 7.14 -14.96 -15.78
C LYS A 93 5.95 -14.27 -16.44
N SER A 94 4.88 -15.04 -16.57
CA SER A 94 3.64 -14.65 -17.22
C SER A 94 3.05 -13.42 -16.56
N LYS A 95 2.43 -12.56 -17.38
CA LYS A 95 1.58 -11.42 -17.00
C LYS A 95 0.32 -11.82 -16.17
N SER A 96 0.29 -12.99 -15.52
CA SER A 96 -0.80 -13.35 -14.64
C SER A 96 -0.69 -12.52 -13.36
N SER A 97 -1.80 -11.91 -12.94
CA SER A 97 -1.85 -11.16 -11.69
C SER A 97 -1.59 -12.11 -10.53
N MET A 98 -0.38 -12.06 -9.96
CA MET A 98 -0.02 -12.81 -8.77
C MET A 98 -0.88 -12.37 -7.58
N ASN A 99 -0.92 -13.18 -6.53
CA ASN A 99 -1.55 -12.82 -5.27
C ASN A 99 -0.51 -12.90 -4.15
N LEU A 100 -0.74 -12.17 -3.06
CA LEU A 100 0.17 -12.11 -1.92
C LEU A 100 -0.49 -12.72 -0.69
N LEU A 101 0.23 -13.64 -0.04
CA LEU A 101 -0.06 -14.05 1.33
C LEU A 101 0.98 -13.39 2.24
N ALA A 102 0.53 -12.45 3.05
CA ALA A 102 1.28 -11.89 4.15
C ALA A 102 0.69 -12.45 5.46
N ILE A 103 1.49 -13.14 6.26
CA ILE A 103 0.99 -13.84 7.45
C ILE A 103 1.89 -13.54 8.65
N ALA A 104 1.27 -13.28 9.80
CA ALA A 104 1.97 -13.27 11.07
C ALA A 104 2.57 -14.66 11.32
N ALA A 105 3.77 -14.71 11.88
CA ALA A 105 4.50 -15.96 12.03
C ALA A 105 5.29 -15.94 13.34
N GLY A 106 5.04 -16.95 14.16
CA GLY A 106 5.90 -17.30 15.28
C GLY A 106 6.17 -18.79 15.29
N ILE A 107 7.34 -19.17 15.80
CA ILE A 107 7.85 -20.53 15.72
C ILE A 107 6.92 -21.54 16.39
N LYS A 108 6.20 -21.13 17.44
CA LYS A 108 5.23 -21.97 18.14
C LYS A 108 4.09 -22.44 17.21
N GLN A 109 3.75 -21.65 16.18
CA GLN A 109 2.68 -21.98 15.21
C GLN A 109 3.22 -22.36 13.84
N LYS A 110 4.50 -22.73 13.74
CA LYS A 110 5.16 -23.13 12.49
C LYS A 110 4.39 -24.22 11.73
N GLU A 111 3.83 -25.20 12.43
CA GLU A 111 3.06 -26.28 11.78
C GLU A 111 1.78 -25.77 11.11
N SER A 112 1.06 -24.86 11.78
CA SER A 112 -0.14 -24.21 11.25
C SER A 112 0.21 -23.41 10.00
N VAL A 113 1.22 -22.52 10.11
CA VAL A 113 1.69 -21.71 8.98
C VAL A 113 2.18 -22.58 7.82
N ASN A 114 2.88 -23.69 8.09
CA ASN A 114 3.31 -24.63 7.05
C ASN A 114 2.13 -25.24 6.28
N LYS A 115 1.05 -25.62 6.96
CA LYS A 115 -0.18 -26.10 6.29
C LYS A 115 -0.81 -25.02 5.42
N ILE A 116 -0.87 -23.78 5.91
CA ILE A 116 -1.39 -22.63 5.17
C ILE A 116 -0.53 -22.41 3.92
N VAL A 117 0.77 -22.15 4.08
CA VAL A 117 1.67 -21.81 2.97
C VAL A 117 1.67 -22.88 1.88
N LYS A 118 1.70 -24.17 2.24
CA LYS A 118 1.62 -25.26 1.27
C LYS A 118 0.36 -25.20 0.40
N LYS A 119 -0.80 -24.80 0.95
CA LYS A 119 -2.02 -24.61 0.16
C LYS A 119 -1.91 -23.42 -0.80
N PHE A 120 -1.33 -22.30 -0.36
CA PHE A 120 -1.21 -21.09 -1.16
C PHE A 120 -0.20 -21.20 -2.30
N LEU A 121 0.92 -21.90 -2.09
CA LEU A 121 1.93 -22.13 -3.13
C LEU A 121 1.39 -22.91 -4.33
N SER A 122 0.33 -23.71 -4.15
CA SER A 122 -0.34 -24.41 -5.26
C SER A 122 -1.11 -23.49 -6.21
N SER A 123 -1.22 -22.19 -5.90
CA SER A 123 -2.03 -21.20 -6.62
C SER A 123 -1.25 -19.93 -6.97
N ASP A 124 0.07 -20.04 -7.20
CA ASP A 124 0.97 -18.95 -7.63
C ASP A 124 0.97 -17.71 -6.70
N PHE A 125 1.07 -17.95 -5.39
CA PHE A 125 1.20 -16.88 -4.40
C PHE A 125 2.65 -16.54 -4.12
N VAL A 126 2.93 -15.24 -3.98
CA VAL A 126 4.09 -14.76 -3.22
C VAL A 126 3.75 -14.86 -1.74
N VAL A 127 4.70 -15.33 -0.94
CA VAL A 127 4.52 -15.54 0.50
C VAL A 127 5.48 -14.64 1.26
N MET A 128 4.96 -13.89 2.23
CA MET A 128 5.71 -13.05 3.14
C MET A 128 5.35 -13.40 4.58
N LEU A 129 6.35 -13.77 5.37
CA LEU A 129 6.21 -14.10 6.78
C LEU A 129 6.63 -12.90 7.65
N PHE A 130 5.78 -12.55 8.60
CA PHE A 130 6.04 -11.51 9.60
C PHE A 130 6.47 -12.16 10.92
N HIS A 131 7.77 -12.36 11.08
CA HIS A 131 8.39 -12.99 12.25
C HIS A 131 8.44 -12.01 13.43
N TYR A 132 7.42 -12.07 14.28
CA TYR A 132 7.32 -11.22 15.46
C TYR A 132 8.17 -11.70 16.63
N ASP A 133 8.73 -12.90 16.56
CA ASP A 133 9.52 -13.54 17.63
C ASP A 133 11.04 -13.50 17.36
N GLY A 134 11.47 -13.06 16.19
CA GLY A 134 12.89 -13.00 15.82
C GLY A 134 13.46 -14.30 15.23
N ILE A 135 12.68 -15.38 15.17
CA ILE A 135 13.19 -16.71 14.85
C ILE A 135 12.95 -17.01 13.37
N VAL A 136 13.97 -16.78 12.56
CA VAL A 136 13.92 -16.97 11.09
C VAL A 136 14.59 -18.28 10.65
N ASP A 137 15.77 -18.59 11.19
CA ASP A 137 16.60 -19.71 10.71
C ASP A 137 15.95 -21.07 10.94
N ASP A 138 15.18 -21.23 12.01
CA ASP A 138 14.46 -22.47 12.31
C ASP A 138 13.36 -22.77 11.30
N TRP A 139 13.01 -21.85 10.38
CA TRP A 139 12.06 -22.11 9.30
C TRP A 139 12.70 -22.72 8.05
N ARG A 140 14.05 -22.78 7.96
CA ARG A 140 14.77 -23.24 6.76
C ARG A 140 14.67 -24.75 6.50
N ASP A 141 14.22 -25.52 7.47
CA ASP A 141 13.89 -26.95 7.28
C ASP A 141 12.64 -27.16 6.40
N LEU A 142 11.82 -26.12 6.21
CA LEU A 142 10.69 -26.16 5.29
C LEU A 142 11.19 -25.82 3.88
N VAL A 143 11.03 -26.75 2.94
CA VAL A 143 11.52 -26.63 1.54
C VAL A 143 11.09 -25.33 0.83
N TRP A 144 9.89 -24.83 1.16
CA TRP A 144 9.37 -23.61 0.54
C TRP A 144 9.93 -22.32 1.15
N SER A 145 10.58 -22.39 2.31
CA SER A 145 11.03 -21.24 3.11
C SER A 145 12.00 -20.35 2.33
N ASP A 146 12.94 -20.95 1.60
CA ASP A 146 13.92 -20.22 0.77
C ASP A 146 13.29 -19.40 -0.38
N HIS A 147 12.03 -19.69 -0.71
CA HIS A 147 11.27 -18.96 -1.74
C HIS A 147 10.30 -17.93 -1.16
N ALA A 148 10.14 -17.89 0.16
CA ALA A 148 9.32 -16.91 0.86
C ALA A 148 10.16 -15.70 1.28
N ILE A 149 9.47 -14.58 1.54
CA ILE A 149 10.09 -13.37 2.07
C ILE A 149 9.94 -13.37 3.57
N HIS A 150 11.07 -13.31 4.29
CA HIS A 150 11.07 -13.29 5.75
C HIS A 150 11.35 -11.87 6.21
N VAL A 151 10.41 -11.27 6.95
CA VAL A 151 10.60 -9.98 7.60
C VAL A 151 10.51 -10.21 9.10
N SER A 152 11.55 -9.84 9.84
CA SER A 152 11.61 -10.05 11.28
C SER A 152 11.75 -8.74 12.05
N ALA A 153 10.88 -8.57 13.04
CA ALA A 153 10.92 -7.47 13.99
C ALA A 153 10.27 -7.93 15.29
N VAL A 154 11.08 -8.09 16.35
CA VAL A 154 10.64 -8.67 17.62
C VAL A 154 9.56 -7.80 18.28
N ASN A 155 8.53 -8.45 18.83
CA ASN A 155 7.41 -7.83 19.55
C ASN A 155 6.60 -6.81 18.72
N GLN A 156 6.57 -6.98 17.39
CA GLN A 156 5.72 -6.17 16.51
C GLN A 156 4.50 -6.95 16.05
N THR A 157 3.37 -6.26 15.92
CA THR A 157 2.08 -6.82 15.49
C THR A 157 2.02 -6.98 13.97
N LYS A 158 1.12 -7.85 13.48
CA LYS A 158 0.81 -8.00 12.04
C LYS A 158 0.63 -6.67 11.30
N TRP A 159 -0.13 -5.76 11.88
CA TRP A 159 -0.45 -4.46 11.27
C TRP A 159 0.73 -3.49 11.26
N TRP A 160 1.65 -3.60 12.23
CA TRP A 160 2.90 -2.84 12.20
C TRP A 160 3.75 -3.23 10.99
N PHE A 161 3.87 -4.53 10.70
CA PHE A 161 4.56 -5.04 9.52
C PHE A 161 3.85 -4.62 8.24
N ALA A 162 2.54 -4.84 8.17
CA ALA A 162 1.74 -4.49 7.00
C ALA A 162 1.89 -3.01 6.62
N LYS A 163 1.89 -2.11 7.61
CA LYS A 163 2.10 -0.67 7.36
C LYS A 163 3.46 -0.37 6.72
N ARG A 164 4.51 -1.10 7.09
CA ARG A 164 5.90 -0.81 6.69
C ARG A 164 6.35 -1.53 5.42
N PHE A 165 5.86 -2.74 5.21
CA PHE A 165 6.37 -3.63 4.15
C PHE A 165 5.37 -3.89 3.02
N LEU A 166 4.10 -3.51 3.19
CA LEU A 166 3.06 -3.68 2.16
C LEU A 166 2.58 -2.33 1.61
N HIS A 167 3.51 -1.42 1.31
CA HIS A 167 3.17 -0.13 0.70
C HIS A 167 2.44 -0.33 -0.64
N PRO A 168 1.36 0.42 -0.95
CA PRO A 168 0.54 0.19 -2.15
C PRO A 168 1.34 0.18 -3.45
N ASP A 169 2.35 1.04 -3.59
CA ASP A 169 3.22 1.08 -4.77
C ASP A 169 4.15 -0.14 -4.90
N ILE A 170 4.47 -0.82 -3.79
CA ILE A 170 5.29 -2.04 -3.77
C ILE A 170 4.44 -3.29 -4.04
N VAL A 171 3.17 -3.28 -3.62
CA VAL A 171 2.26 -4.43 -3.79
C VAL A 171 1.26 -4.23 -4.94
N SER A 172 1.53 -3.27 -5.82
CA SER A 172 0.63 -2.86 -6.91
C SER A 172 0.43 -3.92 -8.00
N GLU A 173 1.30 -4.92 -8.10
CA GLU A 173 1.17 -6.00 -9.09
C GLU A 173 0.29 -7.16 -8.59
N TYR A 174 -0.04 -7.20 -7.29
CA TYR A 174 -0.85 -8.27 -6.70
C TYR A 174 -2.34 -7.97 -6.80
N ALA A 175 -3.12 -8.92 -7.34
CA ALA A 175 -4.57 -8.75 -7.48
C ALA A 175 -5.29 -8.77 -6.13
N TYR A 176 -4.90 -9.70 -5.26
CA TYR A 176 -5.41 -9.84 -3.91
C TYR A 176 -4.28 -10.00 -2.89
N ILE A 177 -4.47 -9.41 -1.72
CA ILE A 177 -3.56 -9.44 -0.57
C ILE A 177 -4.30 -10.09 0.59
N PHE A 178 -3.82 -11.25 1.00
CA PHE A 178 -4.27 -12.00 2.16
C PHE A 178 -3.39 -11.57 3.34
N LEU A 179 -3.99 -11.00 4.38
CA LEU A 179 -3.26 -10.50 5.55
C LEU A 179 -3.69 -11.28 6.81
N TRP A 180 -3.12 -12.47 6.99
CA TRP A 180 -3.64 -13.49 7.90
C TRP A 180 -2.87 -13.61 9.22
N ASP A 181 -3.53 -14.09 10.25
CA ASP A 181 -2.92 -14.57 11.49
C ASP A 181 -2.47 -16.04 11.35
N GLU A 182 -1.57 -16.49 12.22
CA GLU A 182 -0.98 -17.82 12.19
C GLU A 182 -1.86 -18.95 12.77
N ASP A 183 -2.90 -18.62 13.53
CA ASP A 183 -3.71 -19.55 14.31
C ASP A 183 -5.00 -20.01 13.58
N LEU A 184 -4.86 -20.27 12.28
CA LEU A 184 -5.95 -20.63 11.38
C LEU A 184 -5.85 -22.08 10.88
N GLY A 185 -6.93 -22.85 11.07
CA GLY A 185 -7.13 -24.16 10.45
C GLY A 185 -7.71 -24.03 9.04
N ILE A 186 -7.06 -24.65 8.06
CA ILE A 186 -7.35 -24.46 6.63
C ILE A 186 -7.90 -25.70 5.93
N GLU A 187 -8.27 -26.75 6.67
CA GLU A 187 -8.66 -28.05 6.12
C GLU A 187 -9.76 -27.91 5.07
N ASN A 188 -10.78 -27.08 5.37
CA ASN A 188 -11.96 -26.86 4.53
C ASN A 188 -11.82 -25.71 3.53
N PHE A 189 -10.63 -25.13 3.41
CA PHE A 189 -10.36 -23.98 2.55
C PHE A 189 -9.62 -24.38 1.27
N ASN A 190 -10.14 -23.94 0.12
CA ASN A 190 -9.47 -24.01 -1.18
C ASN A 190 -9.25 -22.61 -1.76
N VAL A 191 -7.98 -22.24 -1.92
CA VAL A 191 -7.54 -20.90 -2.37
C VAL A 191 -8.11 -20.56 -3.75
N GLY A 192 -8.04 -21.48 -4.71
CA GLY A 192 -8.52 -21.26 -6.07
C GLY A 192 -10.04 -21.06 -6.15
N ARG A 193 -10.82 -21.86 -5.42
CA ARG A 193 -12.27 -21.68 -5.31
C ARG A 193 -12.60 -20.35 -4.62
N TYR A 194 -11.93 -20.01 -3.53
CA TYR A 194 -12.13 -18.72 -2.85
C TYR A 194 -11.88 -17.53 -3.79
N LEU A 195 -10.74 -17.52 -4.49
CA LEU A 195 -10.41 -16.49 -5.46
C LEU A 195 -11.45 -16.37 -6.59
N LYS A 196 -11.99 -17.49 -7.07
CA LYS A 196 -13.07 -17.48 -8.06
C LYS A 196 -14.32 -16.81 -7.50
N ILE A 197 -14.70 -17.14 -6.27
CA ILE A 197 -15.89 -16.59 -5.62
C ILE A 197 -15.77 -15.09 -5.42
N ILE A 198 -14.67 -14.61 -4.82
CA ILE A 198 -14.53 -13.18 -4.55
C ILE A 198 -14.50 -12.34 -5.83
N LYS A 199 -13.96 -12.89 -6.93
CA LYS A 199 -13.98 -12.27 -8.27
C LYS A 199 -15.39 -12.23 -8.85
N GLU A 200 -16.12 -13.35 -8.82
CA GLU A 200 -17.51 -13.45 -9.31
C GLU A 200 -18.45 -12.51 -8.55
N GLU A 201 -18.24 -12.39 -7.24
CA GLU A 201 -19.08 -11.62 -6.32
C GLU A 201 -18.70 -10.13 -6.25
N GLY A 202 -17.62 -9.72 -6.93
CA GLY A 202 -17.11 -8.35 -6.90
C GLY A 202 -16.69 -7.90 -5.49
N LEU A 203 -16.15 -8.81 -4.69
CA LEU A 203 -15.71 -8.48 -3.32
C LEU A 203 -14.35 -7.80 -3.34
N GLU A 204 -14.33 -6.59 -2.80
CA GLU A 204 -13.14 -5.75 -2.66
C GLU A 204 -12.45 -5.99 -1.32
N ILE A 205 -13.22 -6.33 -0.28
CA ILE A 205 -12.73 -6.77 1.01
C ILE A 205 -13.51 -8.01 1.41
N SER A 206 -12.84 -9.09 1.77
CA SER A 206 -13.51 -10.33 2.12
C SER A 206 -12.76 -11.09 3.19
N GLN A 207 -13.40 -12.12 3.75
CA GLN A 207 -12.70 -13.15 4.53
C GLN A 207 -13.39 -14.50 4.33
N PRO A 208 -12.68 -15.61 4.53
CA PRO A 208 -13.32 -16.92 4.70
C PRO A 208 -14.28 -16.89 5.90
N ALA A 209 -15.36 -17.66 5.85
CA ALA A 209 -16.21 -17.85 7.02
C ALA A 209 -15.51 -18.68 8.10
N LEU A 210 -15.99 -18.57 9.34
CA LEU A 210 -15.52 -19.38 10.46
C LEU A 210 -16.50 -20.50 10.75
N ASP A 211 -15.97 -21.70 10.98
CA ASP A 211 -16.80 -22.79 11.48
C ASP A 211 -17.36 -22.44 12.87
N PRO A 212 -18.69 -22.31 13.04
CA PRO A 212 -19.27 -21.81 14.28
C PRO A 212 -19.19 -22.81 15.44
N ASN A 213 -18.90 -24.09 15.19
CA ASN A 213 -18.91 -25.12 16.21
C ASN A 213 -17.54 -25.30 16.88
N ILE A 214 -16.47 -25.01 16.15
CA ILE A 214 -15.09 -25.30 16.58
C ILE A 214 -14.17 -24.08 16.57
N SER A 215 -14.58 -22.96 15.97
CA SER A 215 -13.79 -21.73 15.99
C SER A 215 -14.09 -20.87 17.22
N GLU A 216 -13.10 -20.10 17.64
CA GLU A 216 -13.32 -18.95 18.53
C GLU A 216 -13.95 -17.80 17.73
N VAL A 217 -15.29 -17.70 17.78
CA VAL A 217 -16.04 -16.67 17.04
C VAL A 217 -16.33 -15.47 17.93
N HIS A 218 -15.66 -14.34 17.65
CA HIS A 218 -15.89 -13.08 18.37
C HIS A 218 -17.06 -12.27 17.82
N HIS A 219 -17.31 -12.36 16.51
CA HIS A 219 -18.32 -11.56 15.83
C HIS A 219 -19.25 -12.45 15.00
N HIS A 220 -20.55 -12.42 15.28
CA HIS A 220 -21.51 -13.31 14.62
C HIS A 220 -21.60 -13.16 13.09
N LEU A 221 -21.16 -12.04 12.51
CA LEU A 221 -21.08 -11.89 11.06
C LEU A 221 -20.00 -12.80 10.45
N THR A 222 -18.96 -13.21 11.17
CA THR A 222 -17.92 -14.08 10.60
C THR A 222 -18.29 -15.56 10.60
N ALA A 223 -19.30 -15.94 11.38
CA ALA A 223 -19.77 -17.30 11.49
C ALA A 223 -20.38 -17.77 10.17
N ARG A 224 -19.97 -18.95 9.72
CA ARG A 224 -20.45 -19.59 8.50
C ARG A 224 -21.96 -19.82 8.53
N ASP A 225 -22.64 -19.43 7.46
CA ASP A 225 -23.96 -19.94 7.11
C ASP A 225 -23.82 -21.03 6.06
N SER A 226 -24.04 -22.28 6.46
CA SER A 226 -23.88 -23.46 5.60
C SER A 226 -24.84 -23.50 4.41
N ARG A 227 -25.84 -22.61 4.37
CA ARG A 227 -26.86 -22.54 3.31
C ARG A 227 -26.50 -21.54 2.22
N SER A 228 -25.49 -20.70 2.42
CA SER A 228 -25.04 -19.70 1.46
C SER A 228 -23.67 -20.03 0.88
N LYS A 229 -23.39 -19.47 -0.30
CA LYS A 229 -22.05 -19.44 -0.89
C LYS A 229 -21.22 -18.29 -0.29
N VAL A 230 -21.87 -17.14 -0.13
CA VAL A 230 -21.36 -15.89 0.45
C VAL A 230 -22.51 -15.23 1.19
N HIS A 231 -22.23 -14.60 2.33
CA HIS A 231 -23.14 -13.67 2.98
C HIS A 231 -22.45 -12.35 3.30
N ARG A 232 -23.25 -11.29 3.37
CA ARG A 232 -22.77 -9.91 3.62
C ARG A 232 -23.45 -9.27 4.82
N LYS A 233 -24.36 -10.01 5.47
CA LYS A 233 -25.26 -9.53 6.49
C LYS A 233 -25.77 -10.69 7.34
N ILE A 234 -26.07 -10.41 8.61
CA ILE A 234 -26.75 -11.33 9.52
C ILE A 234 -28.10 -10.78 9.99
N ASN A 235 -29.02 -11.70 10.32
CA ASN A 235 -30.30 -11.38 10.95
C ASN A 235 -30.33 -12.00 12.37
N LYS A 236 -29.71 -11.33 13.33
CA LYS A 236 -29.50 -11.81 14.70
C LYS A 236 -29.45 -10.63 15.68
N LEU A 237 -29.78 -10.91 16.93
CA LEU A 237 -29.46 -10.02 18.05
C LEU A 237 -27.98 -10.24 18.41
N ILE A 238 -27.18 -9.19 18.41
CA ILE A 238 -25.76 -9.24 18.77
C ILE A 238 -25.52 -8.60 20.14
N GLY A 239 -24.30 -8.74 20.66
CA GLY A 239 -23.88 -8.19 21.95
C GLY A 239 -24.28 -6.72 22.14
N GLY A 240 -24.66 -6.36 23.38
CA GLY A 240 -25.17 -5.03 23.71
C GLY A 240 -26.62 -4.77 23.26
N GLY A 241 -27.36 -5.81 22.86
CA GLY A 241 -28.78 -5.72 22.49
C GLY A 241 -29.03 -5.12 21.11
N ARG A 242 -28.00 -4.94 20.28
CA ARG A 242 -28.14 -4.40 18.93
C ARG A 242 -28.78 -5.45 18.02
N LYS A 243 -29.87 -5.10 17.36
CA LYS A 243 -30.53 -5.95 16.36
C LYS A 243 -29.91 -5.73 14.99
N CYS A 244 -29.40 -6.79 14.37
CA CYS A 244 -29.05 -6.81 12.96
C CYS A 244 -30.23 -7.38 12.17
N ASP A 245 -30.65 -6.67 11.12
CA ASP A 245 -31.79 -7.02 10.28
C ASP A 245 -31.60 -6.55 8.83
N ALA A 246 -32.63 -6.73 8.00
CA ALA A 246 -32.60 -6.35 6.58
C ALA A 246 -32.27 -4.85 6.35
N ASN A 247 -32.63 -3.97 7.27
CA ASN A 247 -32.42 -2.51 7.16
C ASN A 247 -31.06 -2.07 7.70
N SER A 248 -30.29 -2.99 8.27
CA SER A 248 -28.94 -2.71 8.77
C SER A 248 -28.00 -2.38 7.61
N THR A 249 -27.29 -1.26 7.73
CA THR A 249 -26.41 -0.67 6.70
C THR A 249 -24.99 -0.40 7.22
N GLU A 250 -24.70 -0.80 8.45
CA GLU A 250 -23.48 -0.44 9.17
C GLU A 250 -22.83 -1.65 9.84
N PRO A 251 -21.50 -1.63 10.01
CA PRO A 251 -20.79 -2.58 10.85
C PRO A 251 -21.36 -2.65 12.28
N PRO A 252 -21.27 -3.83 12.93
CA PRO A 252 -20.76 -5.09 12.41
C PRO A 252 -21.87 -5.94 11.75
N CYS A 253 -23.05 -5.38 11.47
CA CYS A 253 -24.19 -6.15 10.93
C CYS A 253 -24.05 -6.44 9.42
N THR A 254 -23.32 -5.60 8.69
CA THR A 254 -23.03 -5.73 7.26
C THR A 254 -21.80 -4.88 6.92
N GLY A 255 -21.17 -5.15 5.77
CA GLY A 255 -20.05 -4.34 5.28
C GLY A 255 -18.83 -4.38 6.19
N TRP A 256 -18.55 -5.53 6.79
CA TRP A 256 -17.54 -5.71 7.82
C TRP A 256 -16.91 -7.10 7.72
N VAL A 257 -15.60 -7.18 7.99
CA VAL A 257 -14.82 -8.41 8.15
C VAL A 257 -13.94 -8.25 9.39
N GLU A 258 -13.55 -9.36 10.00
CA GLU A 258 -12.65 -9.38 11.15
C GLU A 258 -11.19 -9.24 10.69
N MET A 259 -10.34 -8.74 11.59
CA MET A 259 -8.95 -8.40 11.26
C MET A 259 -8.01 -9.59 11.19
N MET A 260 -8.44 -10.80 11.55
CA MET A 260 -7.57 -11.97 11.62
C MET A 260 -7.28 -12.61 10.26
N ALA A 261 -8.28 -12.73 9.38
CA ALA A 261 -8.14 -13.35 8.05
C ALA A 261 -8.67 -12.49 6.89
N PRO A 262 -8.48 -11.16 6.88
CA PRO A 262 -8.97 -10.32 5.80
C PRO A 262 -8.21 -10.57 4.50
N VAL A 263 -8.91 -10.37 3.41
CA VAL A 263 -8.41 -10.38 2.04
C VAL A 263 -8.85 -9.09 1.38
N PHE A 264 -7.88 -8.38 0.80
CA PHE A 264 -8.10 -7.10 0.13
C PHE A 264 -7.82 -7.26 -1.35
N SER A 265 -8.65 -6.69 -2.21
CA SER A 265 -8.23 -6.37 -3.57
C SER A 265 -7.10 -5.34 -3.55
N ARG A 266 -6.39 -5.21 -4.67
CA ARG A 266 -5.41 -4.13 -4.85
C ARG A 266 -5.97 -2.74 -4.53
N ALA A 267 -7.17 -2.44 -5.02
CA ALA A 267 -7.77 -1.11 -4.89
C ALA A 267 -8.19 -0.83 -3.44
N SER A 268 -8.80 -1.81 -2.78
CA SER A 268 -9.19 -1.67 -1.38
C SER A 268 -7.98 -1.61 -0.45
N TRP A 269 -6.92 -2.38 -0.73
CA TRP A 269 -5.66 -2.32 0.02
C TRP A 269 -5.01 -0.94 -0.09
N HIS A 270 -4.98 -0.35 -1.28
CA HIS A 270 -4.44 1.00 -1.46
C HIS A 270 -5.11 2.01 -0.52
N CYS A 271 -6.42 1.93 -0.33
CA CYS A 271 -7.13 2.75 0.64
C CYS A 271 -6.85 2.32 2.09
N ALA A 272 -6.99 1.02 2.40
CA ALA A 272 -6.87 0.49 3.77
C ALA A 272 -5.48 0.76 4.36
N TRP A 273 -4.42 0.68 3.55
CA TRP A 273 -3.05 0.96 3.97
C TRP A 273 -2.88 2.40 4.50
N HIS A 274 -3.54 3.38 3.88
CA HIS A 274 -3.50 4.78 4.33
C HIS A 274 -4.29 4.99 5.63
N MET A 275 -5.28 4.14 5.89
CA MET A 275 -6.06 4.16 7.12
C MET A 275 -5.25 3.59 8.31
N ILE A 276 -4.35 2.63 8.07
CA ILE A 276 -3.42 2.14 9.09
C ILE A 276 -2.46 3.28 9.50
N GLN A 277 -2.44 3.58 10.79
CA GLN A 277 -1.66 4.67 11.37
C GLN A 277 -0.18 4.29 11.54
N ASN A 278 0.73 5.19 11.25
CA ASN A 278 2.19 4.94 11.34
C ASN A 278 2.67 4.65 12.77
N ASP A 279 2.01 5.25 13.76
CA ASP A 279 2.37 5.28 15.17
C ASP A 279 1.52 4.37 16.06
N LEU A 280 0.54 3.66 15.48
CA LEU A 280 -0.23 2.62 16.15
C LEU A 280 0.18 1.26 15.59
N VAL A 281 0.05 0.22 16.41
CA VAL A 281 0.55 -1.12 16.03
C VAL A 281 -0.58 -2.14 15.98
N HIS A 282 -1.60 -2.06 16.85
CA HIS A 282 -2.63 -3.11 16.91
C HIS A 282 -3.70 -2.96 15.81
N ALA A 283 -3.90 -1.74 15.32
CA ALA A 283 -4.93 -1.36 14.36
C ALA A 283 -6.38 -1.67 14.79
N TRP A 284 -6.64 -1.90 16.09
CA TRP A 284 -8.00 -2.14 16.58
C TRP A 284 -8.96 -0.99 16.22
N GLY A 285 -10.15 -1.36 15.74
CA GLY A 285 -11.16 -0.42 15.26
C GLY A 285 -11.08 -0.07 13.78
N LEU A 286 -9.98 -0.46 13.10
CA LEU A 286 -9.83 -0.31 11.66
C LEU A 286 -10.93 -1.08 10.90
N ASP A 287 -11.23 -2.30 11.33
CA ASP A 287 -12.32 -3.16 10.85
C ASP A 287 -13.68 -2.46 10.76
N PHE A 288 -14.00 -1.61 11.73
CA PHE A 288 -15.23 -0.80 11.70
C PHE A 288 -15.22 0.32 10.65
N GLN A 289 -14.04 0.67 10.11
CA GLN A 289 -13.87 1.69 9.09
C GLN A 289 -13.45 1.13 7.72
N LEU A 290 -13.11 -0.16 7.60
CA LEU A 290 -12.74 -0.80 6.32
C LEU A 290 -13.82 -0.62 5.24
N GLY A 291 -15.09 -0.46 5.62
CA GLY A 291 -16.17 -0.09 4.72
C GLY A 291 -15.90 1.14 3.84
N TYR A 292 -15.14 2.12 4.32
CA TYR A 292 -14.76 3.30 3.51
C TYR A 292 -13.79 2.97 2.37
N CYS A 293 -13.14 1.80 2.43
CA CYS A 293 -12.22 1.30 1.41
C CYS A 293 -12.84 0.23 0.50
N ALA A 294 -14.17 0.03 0.55
CA ALA A 294 -14.88 -0.98 -0.21
C ALA A 294 -15.00 -0.71 -1.73
N GLN A 295 -14.40 0.37 -2.24
CA GLN A 295 -14.50 0.80 -3.64
C GLN A 295 -15.95 0.89 -4.16
N GLY A 296 -16.86 1.35 -3.30
CA GLY A 296 -18.29 1.39 -3.58
C GLY A 296 -19.12 1.14 -2.33
N ASP A 297 -20.29 0.55 -2.51
CA ASP A 297 -21.22 0.23 -1.42
C ASP A 297 -20.66 -0.92 -0.56
N ARG A 298 -20.26 -0.62 0.67
CA ARG A 298 -19.76 -1.63 1.62
C ARG A 298 -20.72 -2.80 1.83
N THR A 299 -22.02 -2.62 1.69
CA THR A 299 -23.01 -3.70 1.88
C THR A 299 -23.00 -4.72 0.75
N LYS A 300 -22.36 -4.39 -0.38
CA LYS A 300 -22.23 -5.23 -1.58
C LYS A 300 -20.80 -5.70 -1.82
N ASN A 301 -19.82 -4.82 -1.61
CA ASN A 301 -18.42 -5.09 -1.97
C ASN A 301 -17.63 -5.72 -0.82
N ILE A 302 -18.22 -5.86 0.37
CA ILE A 302 -17.62 -6.57 1.50
C ILE A 302 -18.45 -7.80 1.86
N GLY A 303 -17.80 -8.95 2.02
CA GLY A 303 -18.51 -10.20 2.27
C GLY A 303 -17.68 -11.33 2.89
N ILE A 304 -18.40 -12.31 3.42
CA ILE A 304 -17.89 -13.50 4.06
C ILE A 304 -18.15 -14.69 3.13
N VAL A 305 -17.12 -15.46 2.80
CA VAL A 305 -17.26 -16.60 1.90
C VAL A 305 -17.55 -17.87 2.70
N ASP A 306 -18.81 -18.30 2.70
CA ASP A 306 -19.29 -19.45 3.50
C ASP A 306 -18.87 -20.82 2.97
N SER A 307 -18.74 -20.91 1.65
CA SER A 307 -18.40 -22.17 0.97
C SER A 307 -16.91 -22.53 1.10
N GLU A 308 -16.07 -21.55 1.43
CA GLU A 308 -14.65 -21.74 1.72
C GLU A 308 -14.37 -21.18 3.11
N TYR A 309 -14.35 -22.04 4.10
CA TYR A 309 -14.30 -21.65 5.51
C TYR A 309 -13.05 -22.19 6.20
N ILE A 310 -12.68 -21.54 7.29
CA ILE A 310 -11.52 -21.83 8.12
C ILE A 310 -11.94 -22.03 9.56
N ILE A 311 -11.00 -22.52 10.37
CA ILE A 311 -11.11 -22.62 11.83
C ILE A 311 -10.25 -21.52 12.42
N HIS A 312 -10.75 -20.75 13.38
CA HIS A 312 -9.94 -19.83 14.17
C HIS A 312 -9.70 -20.45 15.55
N TYR A 313 -8.45 -20.76 15.87
CA TYR A 313 -8.11 -21.46 17.11
C TYR A 313 -8.10 -20.53 18.33
N GLY A 314 -7.95 -19.22 18.14
CA GLY A 314 -7.91 -18.24 19.24
C GLY A 314 -6.66 -18.42 20.11
N LEU A 315 -5.52 -18.73 19.49
CA LEU A 315 -4.28 -18.97 20.20
C LEU A 315 -3.59 -17.64 20.51
N PRO A 316 -3.04 -17.44 21.72
CA PRO A 316 -2.27 -16.25 22.04
C PRO A 316 -1.09 -16.05 21.08
N THR A 317 -1.09 -14.92 20.36
CA THR A 317 0.01 -14.49 19.49
C THR A 317 0.95 -13.55 20.28
N LEU A 318 2.16 -13.27 19.75
CA LEU A 318 3.16 -12.39 20.40
C LEU A 318 3.73 -12.86 21.75
N GLY A 319 3.97 -14.18 21.89
CA GLY A 319 4.73 -14.73 23.00
C GLY A 319 3.89 -15.21 24.19
N GLY A 320 2.56 -15.24 24.08
CA GLY A 320 1.71 -15.96 25.04
C GLY A 320 2.10 -17.44 25.13
N SER A 321 2.01 -18.01 26.33
CA SER A 321 2.07 -19.47 26.51
C SER A 321 0.78 -20.07 25.98
N VAL A 322 0.87 -21.16 25.22
CA VAL A 322 -0.32 -21.95 24.84
C VAL A 322 -0.81 -22.62 26.12
N ALA A 323 -1.82 -22.05 26.77
CA ALA A 323 -2.52 -22.76 27.82
C ALA A 323 -3.32 -23.88 27.15
N ASN A 324 -2.89 -25.13 27.30
CA ASN A 324 -3.71 -26.27 26.95
C ASN A 324 -5.05 -26.14 27.70
N LYS A 325 -6.15 -25.92 26.99
CA LYS A 325 -7.52 -25.80 27.56
C LYS A 325 -8.05 -27.17 28.09
N THR A 326 -7.17 -28.06 28.57
CA THR A 326 -7.52 -29.45 28.91
C THR A 326 -6.89 -30.01 30.19
N GLU A 327 -6.21 -29.24 31.03
CA GLU A 327 -5.65 -29.78 32.28
C GLU A 327 -6.33 -29.24 33.54
N GLU A 328 -6.75 -30.18 34.39
CA GLU A 328 -7.29 -29.96 35.73
C GLU A 328 -6.32 -29.15 36.63
N PRO A 329 -6.84 -28.45 37.64
CA PRO A 329 -6.09 -27.41 38.36
C PRO A 329 -5.18 -28.03 39.42
N ASN A 330 -4.02 -28.55 39.04
CA ASN A 330 -3.00 -28.97 40.02
C ASN A 330 -1.58 -28.75 39.49
N GLN A 331 -1.08 -27.52 39.62
CA GLN A 331 0.22 -27.16 40.21
C GLN A 331 0.57 -25.72 39.85
N ALA A 332 0.24 -24.82 40.78
CA ALA A 332 0.76 -23.47 40.78
C ALA A 332 2.24 -23.52 41.13
N THR A 333 3.10 -23.22 40.15
CA THR A 333 4.38 -22.49 40.31
C THR A 333 5.07 -22.46 38.94
N HIS A 334 4.82 -21.40 38.15
CA HIS A 334 5.83 -20.72 37.30
C HIS A 334 5.27 -19.70 36.28
N ASP A 335 3.95 -19.59 36.06
CA ASP A 335 3.42 -18.84 34.90
C ASP A 335 2.59 -17.57 35.20
N MET A 336 3.00 -16.77 36.20
CA MET A 336 2.34 -15.48 36.50
C MET A 336 2.75 -14.33 35.56
N SER A 337 3.90 -14.41 34.90
CA SER A 337 4.45 -13.33 34.06
C SER A 337 3.78 -13.26 32.69
N SER A 338 3.51 -14.40 32.05
CA SER A 338 2.89 -14.49 30.71
C SER A 338 1.47 -13.90 30.70
N HIS A 339 0.62 -14.31 31.66
CA HIS A 339 -0.73 -13.78 31.84
C HIS A 339 -0.76 -12.27 32.13
N SER A 340 0.30 -11.73 32.76
CA SER A 340 0.41 -10.29 32.99
C SER A 340 0.69 -9.52 31.70
N SER A 341 1.56 -10.08 30.84
CA SER A 341 1.94 -9.46 29.57
C SER A 341 0.78 -9.38 28.58
N GLU A 342 -0.02 -10.45 28.48
CA GLU A 342 -1.18 -10.51 27.59
C GLU A 342 -2.27 -9.50 27.98
N LYS A 343 -2.50 -9.34 29.29
CA LYS A 343 -3.39 -8.28 29.82
C LYS A 343 -2.88 -6.88 29.49
N LEU A 344 -1.56 -6.66 29.53
CA LEU A 344 -0.95 -5.38 29.16
C LEU A 344 -1.07 -5.10 27.65
N VAL A 345 -0.86 -6.09 26.80
CA VAL A 345 -1.08 -6.00 25.34
C VAL A 345 -2.54 -5.66 25.05
N ARG A 346 -3.48 -6.36 25.69
CA ARG A 346 -4.92 -6.07 25.54
C ARG A 346 -5.27 -4.67 26.03
N LYS A 347 -4.73 -4.23 27.17
CA LYS A 347 -4.90 -2.85 27.67
C LYS A 347 -4.35 -1.83 26.66
N ARG A 348 -3.18 -2.07 26.09
CA ARG A 348 -2.58 -1.20 25.07
C ARG A 348 -3.44 -1.15 23.81
N SER A 349 -3.98 -2.29 23.37
CA SER A 349 -4.89 -2.39 22.23
C SER A 349 -6.13 -1.52 22.41
N PHE A 350 -6.74 -1.51 23.59
CA PHE A 350 -7.86 -0.61 23.92
C PHE A 350 -7.47 0.86 23.92
N VAL A 351 -6.27 1.21 24.39
CA VAL A 351 -5.77 2.60 24.33
C VAL A 351 -5.61 3.04 22.86
N GLU A 352 -5.01 2.22 22.01
CA GLU A 352 -4.83 2.54 20.59
C GLU A 352 -6.16 2.63 19.84
N LEU A 353 -7.13 1.77 20.17
CA LEU A 353 -8.50 1.86 19.65
C LEU A 353 -9.13 3.23 19.93
N GLU A 354 -9.02 3.72 21.16
CA GLU A 354 -9.57 5.04 21.52
C GLU A 354 -8.82 6.18 20.83
N ILE A 355 -7.50 6.09 20.68
CA ILE A 355 -6.71 7.05 19.89
C ILE A 355 -7.22 7.09 18.45
N PHE A 356 -7.39 5.93 17.81
CA PHE A 356 -7.87 5.83 16.44
C PHE A 356 -9.28 6.42 16.29
N LYS A 357 -10.23 6.06 17.17
CA LYS A 357 -11.59 6.62 17.17
C LYS A 357 -11.59 8.14 17.31
N ASN A 358 -10.76 8.68 18.19
CA ASN A 358 -10.67 10.12 18.42
C ASN A 358 -10.07 10.83 17.20
N ARG A 359 -9.04 10.26 16.57
CA ARG A 359 -8.48 10.78 15.31
C ARG A 359 -9.50 10.79 14.19
N TRP A 360 -10.23 9.69 14.00
CA TRP A 360 -11.30 9.61 13.01
C TRP A 360 -12.35 10.69 13.23
N LYS A 361 -12.89 10.80 14.45
CA LYS A 361 -13.88 11.85 14.80
C LYS A 361 -13.34 13.26 14.56
N LYS A 362 -12.08 13.52 14.93
CA LYS A 362 -11.41 14.80 14.72
C LYS A 362 -11.29 15.11 13.22
N ALA A 363 -10.79 14.17 12.43
CA ALA A 363 -10.64 14.33 10.98
C ALA A 363 -11.99 14.61 10.29
N VAL A 364 -13.04 13.85 10.64
CA VAL A 364 -14.41 14.10 10.13
C VAL A 364 -14.92 15.48 10.49
N LYS A 365 -14.61 15.98 11.69
CA LYS A 365 -15.05 17.31 12.14
C LYS A 365 -14.29 18.46 11.45
N GLU A 366 -13.00 18.27 11.20
CA GLU A 366 -12.10 19.31 10.68
C GLU A 366 -12.06 19.37 9.15
N ASP A 367 -12.39 18.26 8.47
CA ASP A 367 -12.44 18.20 7.01
C ASP A 367 -13.79 18.68 6.47
N ASN A 368 -13.88 19.98 6.22
CA ASN A 368 -15.09 20.62 5.67
C ASN A 368 -15.40 20.19 4.23
N CYS A 369 -14.45 19.59 3.51
CA CYS A 369 -14.62 19.15 2.12
C CYS A 369 -15.05 17.68 2.03
N TRP A 370 -14.88 16.91 3.11
CA TRP A 370 -15.21 15.51 3.14
C TRP A 370 -16.71 15.29 3.34
N ILE A 371 -17.29 14.48 2.46
CA ILE A 371 -18.68 14.04 2.53
C ILE A 371 -18.67 12.57 2.91
N ASP A 372 -19.27 12.25 4.06
CA ASP A 372 -19.44 10.87 4.48
C ASP A 372 -20.36 10.12 3.49
N PRO A 373 -19.84 9.14 2.71
CA PRO A 373 -20.63 8.37 1.75
C PRO A 373 -21.72 7.50 2.40
N TYR A 374 -21.67 7.31 3.72
CA TYR A 374 -22.61 6.49 4.48
C TYR A 374 -23.54 7.31 5.39
N LYS A 375 -23.48 8.64 5.32
CA LYS A 375 -24.37 9.50 6.08
C LYS A 375 -25.82 9.23 5.69
N LYS A 376 -26.62 8.77 6.67
CA LYS A 376 -28.06 8.60 6.46
C LYS A 376 -28.69 9.98 6.24
N PRO A 377 -29.63 10.12 5.27
CA PRO A 377 -30.43 11.32 5.20
C PRO A 377 -31.16 11.52 6.54
N PRO A 378 -31.35 12.77 7.01
CA PRO A 378 -32.14 13.02 8.20
C PRO A 378 -33.52 12.38 8.00
N GLN A 379 -33.92 11.52 8.94
CA GLN A 379 -35.28 10.98 8.94
C GLN A 379 -36.23 12.18 9.01
N GLN A 380 -36.99 12.42 7.94
CA GLN A 380 -38.13 13.33 8.01
C GLN A 380 -39.03 12.77 9.10
N GLY A 381 -39.12 13.48 10.21
CA GLY A 381 -40.03 13.14 11.29
C GLY A 381 -41.41 12.99 10.68
N LYS A 382 -42.02 11.82 10.86
CA LYS A 382 -43.46 11.68 10.65
C LYS A 382 -44.10 12.56 11.71
N SER A 383 -44.52 13.75 11.27
CA SER A 383 -45.33 14.66 12.09
C SER A 383 -46.74 14.14 12.25
#